data_AF-A0A7C2F2G7-F1
#
_entry.id   AF-A0A7C2F2G7-F1
#
_cell.length_a   1.000
_cell.length_b   1.000
_cell.length_c   1.000
_cell.angle_alpha   90.00
_cell.angle_beta   90.00
_cell.angle_gamma   90.00
#
_symmetry.space_group_name_H-M   'P 1'
#
loop_
_entity.id
_entity.type
_entity.pdbx_description
1 polymer ?
#
loop_
_entity_poly.entity_id
_entity_poly.type
_entity_poly.pdbx_seq_one_letter_code
_entity_poly.pdbx_strand_id
1 'polypeptide(L)' 'VLDNDKLRIVKTANAENPITQNLKPLLVVDVWEHAYYLDFQNRRPDYLTTFVDKLINWDFVNSQL' A
#
# COMPACT_ATOMS: atom_id res chain seq x y z
N VAL A 1 8.16 -0.79 1.74
CA VAL A 1 8.93 0.05 2.68
C VAL A 1 10.41 -0.05 2.35
N LEU A 2 11.19 0.97 2.68
CA LEU A 2 12.65 0.89 2.74
C LEU A 2 13.07 0.55 4.17
N ASP A 3 13.87 -0.49 4.31
CA ASP A 3 14.44 -0.98 5.57
C ASP A 3 15.95 -1.14 5.36
N ASN A 4 16.74 -0.18 5.85
CA ASN A 4 18.20 -0.19 5.72
C ASN A 4 18.66 -0.51 4.29
N ASP A 5 18.22 0.30 3.32
CA ASP A 5 18.48 0.18 1.87
C ASP A 5 17.89 -1.06 1.18
N LYS A 6 17.08 -1.87 1.89
CA LYS A 6 16.38 -3.01 1.31
C LYS A 6 14.89 -2.76 1.18
N LEU A 7 14.34 -3.10 0.02
CA LEU A 7 12.91 -3.06 -0.21
C LEU A 7 12.23 -4.26 0.47
N ARG A 8 11.16 -3.98 1.22
CA ARG A 8 10.33 -5.00 1.87
C ARG A 8 8.84 -4.74 1.66
N ILE A 9 8.06 -5.82 1.58
CA ILE A 9 6.59 -5.78 1.67
C ILE A 9 6.22 -6.11 3.12
N VAL A 10 5.37 -5.28 3.71
CA VAL A 10 4.84 -5.47 5.06
C VAL A 10 3.34 -5.21 5.04
N LYS A 11 2.61 -5.83 5.96
CA LYS A 11 1.20 -5.55 6.24
C LYS A 11 1.07 -5.07 7.67
N THR A 12 0.15 -4.15 7.91
CA THR A 12 -0.14 -3.60 9.23
C THR A 12 -1.61 -3.80 9.56
N ALA A 13 -1.94 -3.91 10.85
CA ALA A 13 -3.32 -4.03 11.29
C ALA A 13 -3.88 -2.65 11.67
N ASN A 14 -5.12 -2.36 11.25
CA ASN A 14 -5.83 -1.14 11.62
C ASN A 14 -5.02 0.14 11.33
N ALA A 15 -4.71 0.93 12.37
CA ALA A 15 -3.97 2.18 12.29
C ALA A 15 -2.45 2.01 12.50
N GLU A 16 -1.94 0.78 12.62
CA GLU A 16 -0.51 0.54 12.67
C GLU A 16 0.16 1.08 11.40
N ASN A 17 1.32 1.72 11.58
CA ASN A 17 2.04 2.39 10.52
C ASN A 17 3.54 2.01 10.58
N PRO A 18 4.19 1.64 9.45
CA PRO A 18 5.62 1.27 9.43
C PRO A 18 6.57 2.33 10.02
N ILE A 19 6.15 3.61 10.06
CA ILE A 19 6.92 4.70 10.68
C ILE A 19 7.23 4.40 12.16
N THR A 20 6.32 3.74 12.89
CA THR A 20 6.55 3.38 14.31
C THR A 20 7.61 2.29 14.51
N GLN A 21 8.03 1.65 13.41
CA GLN A 21 9.04 0.58 13.39
C GLN A 21 10.35 1.05 12.71
N ASN A 22 10.55 2.36 12.55
CA ASN A 22 11.68 2.95 11.81
C ASN A 22 11.79 2.48 10.35
N LEU A 23 10.66 2.10 9.74
CA LEU A 23 10.60 1.74 8.32
C LEU A 23 10.07 2.93 7.52
N LYS A 24 10.67 3.21 6.35
CA LYS A 24 10.20 4.29 5.46
C LYS A 24 9.10 3.75 4.54
N PRO A 25 7.83 4.15 4.69
CA PRO A 25 6.79 3.78 3.72
C PRO A 25 7.05 4.46 2.38
N LEU A 26 6.95 3.69 1.30
CA LEU A 26 7.17 4.17 -0.07
C LEU A 26 5.87 4.13 -0.89
N LEU A 27 5.07 3.09 -0.67
CA LEU A 27 3.77 2.86 -1.29
C LEU A 27 2.87 2.18 -0.25
N VAL A 28 1.60 2.56 -0.22
CA VAL A 28 0.56 1.99 0.64
C VAL A 28 -0.69 1.77 -0.20
N VAL A 29 -1.40 0.68 0.07
CA VAL A 29 -2.75 0.42 -0.44
C VAL A 29 -3.65 0.12 0.75
N ASP A 30 -4.79 0.81 0.82
CA ASP A 30 -5.77 0.58 1.89
C ASP A 30 -6.64 -0.62 1.56
N VAL A 31 -6.77 -1.54 2.51
CA VAL A 31 -7.58 -2.76 2.37
C VAL A 31 -8.70 -2.84 3.40
N TRP A 32 -9.01 -1.73 4.08
CA TRP A 32 -10.28 -1.58 4.76
C TRP A 32 -11.42 -1.60 3.73
N GLU A 33 -12.54 -2.23 4.07
CA GLU A 33 -13.63 -2.43 3.11
C GLU A 33 -14.15 -1.10 2.55
N HIS A 34 -14.20 -0.04 3.35
CA HIS A 34 -14.64 1.27 2.86
C HIS A 34 -13.78 1.85 1.72
N ALA A 35 -12.54 1.37 1.52
CA ALA A 35 -11.69 1.81 0.44
C ALA A 35 -12.08 1.21 -0.93
N TYR A 36 -12.81 0.09 -0.94
CA TYR A 36 -13.10 -0.65 -2.18
C TYR A 36 -14.51 -1.24 -2.31
N TYR A 37 -15.31 -1.26 -1.25
CA TYR A 37 -16.53 -2.08 -1.22
C TYR A 37 -17.62 -1.60 -2.18
N LEU A 38 -17.71 -0.28 -2.43
CA LEU A 38 -18.71 0.26 -3.37
C LEU A 38 -18.43 -0.18 -4.82
N ASP A 39 -17.17 -0.35 -5.19
CA ASP A 39 -16.77 -0.70 -6.56
C ASP A 39 -16.55 -2.21 -6.75
N PHE A 40 -16.06 -2.90 -5.70
CA PHE A 40 -15.59 -4.29 -5.79
C PHE A 40 -16.31 -5.27 -4.86
N GLN A 41 -17.07 -4.79 -3.86
CA GLN A 41 -17.73 -5.63 -2.84
C GLN A 41 -16.74 -6.61 -2.21
N ASN A 42 -16.98 -7.92 -2.26
CA ASN A 42 -16.07 -8.94 -1.70
C ASN A 42 -14.82 -9.20 -2.56
N ARG A 43 -14.69 -8.57 -3.73
CA ARG A 43 -13.61 -8.81 -4.71
C ARG A 43 -12.37 -7.94 -4.43
N ARG A 44 -11.84 -8.02 -3.20
CA ARG A 44 -10.57 -7.37 -2.84
C ARG A 44 -9.41 -7.71 -3.81
N PRO A 45 -9.28 -8.95 -4.33
CA PRO A 45 -8.24 -9.23 -5.33
C PRO A 45 -8.35 -8.35 -6.59
N ASP A 46 -9.55 -8.15 -7.13
CA ASP A 46 -9.78 -7.31 -8.31
C ASP A 46 -9.43 -5.83 -8.05
N TYR A 47 -9.72 -5.34 -6.84
CA TYR A 47 -9.31 -4.01 -6.39
C TYR A 47 -7.79 -3.86 -6.38
N LEU A 48 -7.07 -4.84 -5.81
CA LEU A 48 -5.61 -4.84 -5.77
C LEU A 48 -4.99 -4.93 -7.16
N THR A 49 -5.54 -5.76 -8.06
CA THR A 49 -5.12 -5.83 -9.46
C THR A 49 -5.31 -4.48 -10.14
N THR A 50 -6.46 -3.84 -9.97
CA THR A 50 -6.73 -2.51 -10.54
C THR A 50 -5.77 -1.45 -9.99
N PHE A 51 -5.51 -1.47 -8.68
CA PHE A 51 -4.57 -0.55 -8.05
C PHE A 51 -3.16 -0.68 -8.64
N VAL A 52 -2.64 -1.91 -8.73
CA VAL A 52 -1.29 -2.19 -9.23
C VAL A 52 -1.17 -1.84 -10.71
N ASP A 53 -2.15 -2.23 -11.53
CA ASP A 53 -2.06 -2.08 -12.98
C ASP A 53 -2.30 -0.65 -13.46
N LYS A 54 -3.05 0.17 -12.70
CA LYS A 54 -3.58 1.44 -13.21
C LYS A 54 -3.41 2.67 -12.32
N LEU A 55 -3.28 2.50 -11.00
CA LEU A 55 -3.45 3.63 -10.06
C LEU A 55 -2.17 4.02 -9.31
N ILE A 56 -1.13 3.19 -9.32
CA ILE A 56 0.12 3.54 -8.63
C ILE A 56 0.77 4.76 -9.29
N ASN A 57 1.00 5.79 -8.47
CA ASN A 57 1.86 6.91 -8.83
C ASN A 57 3.32 6.56 -8.54
N TRP A 58 4.01 6.01 -9.55
CA TRP A 58 5.41 5.62 -9.42
C TRP A 58 6.37 6.80 -9.25
N ASP A 59 6.05 8.00 -9.76
CA ASP A 59 6.88 9.19 -9.56
C ASP A 59 6.94 9.58 -8.08
N PHE A 60 5.80 9.49 -7.38
CA PHE A 60 5.76 9.68 -5.93
C PHE A 60 6.63 8.63 -5.23
N VAL A 61 6.46 7.35 -5.54
CA VAL A 61 7.25 6.26 -4.94
C VAL A 61 8.76 6.49 -5.15
N ASN A 62 9.17 6.88 -6.37
CA ASN A 62 10.57 7.18 -6.69
C ASN A 62 11.10 8.40 -5.92
N SER A 63 10.30 9.46 -5.76
CA SER A 63 10.70 10.63 -4.97
C SER A 63 10.89 10.34 -3.48
N GLN A 64 10.34 9.21 -3.00
CA GLN A 64 10.49 8.74 -1.63
C GLN A 64 11.64 7.73 -1.48
N LEU A 65 12.39 7.36 -2.53
CA LEU A 65 13.57 6.50 -2.37
C LEU A 65 14.70 7.27 -1.69
#